data_AF-A0A2N5A614-F1
#
_entry.id   AF-A0A2N5A614-F1
#
_cell.length_a   1.000
_cell.length_b   1.000
_cell.length_c   1.000
_cell.angle_alpha   90.00
_cell.angle_beta   90.00
_cell.angle_gamma   90.00
#
_symmetry.space_group_name_H-M   'P 1'
#
loop_
_entity.id
_entity.type
_entity.pdbx_description
1 polymer ?
#
loop_
_entity_poly.entity_id
_entity_poly.type
_entity_poly.pdbx_seq_one_letter_code
_entity_poly.pdbx_strand_id
1 'polypeptide(L)'
;MKTQDAIIGAGPSGLLLGQLLHNAGIHTVILERQTPQYVLGRIRAGILESGTVDLLREAGVAQRMDAEGLVHHGVEFLFDGQRVPVALSELTDGKSVMVYGQTEVTRDLMAARTASGAPIVYGVSEVAIHDAKSDRPTVTYLSEGETCRLECDFIAGCDGFHGVSRQSIPADILKTYESVWPFGWLGLLADTPPVNPELIYA
;
A
#
# COMPACT_ATOMS: atom_id res chain seq x y z
N MET A 1 -21.39 -3.38 -13.61
CA MET A 1 -20.05 -3.64 -14.18
C MET A 1 -19.61 -5.06 -13.81
N LYS A 2 -18.71 -5.70 -14.58
CA LYS A 2 -18.17 -7.03 -14.26
C LYS A 2 -16.64 -7.02 -14.37
N THR A 3 -15.97 -7.72 -13.46
CA THR A 3 -14.51 -7.91 -13.43
C THR A 3 -14.18 -9.30 -12.92
N GLN A 4 -12.90 -9.72 -12.91
CA GLN A 4 -12.50 -10.94 -12.22
C GLN A 4 -12.26 -10.64 -10.74
N ASP A 5 -11.42 -9.65 -10.43
CA ASP A 5 -11.15 -9.25 -9.04
C ASP A 5 -11.60 -7.82 -8.75
N ALA A 6 -12.45 -7.67 -7.74
CA ALA A 6 -12.75 -6.37 -7.16
C ALA A 6 -11.75 -6.08 -6.03
N ILE A 7 -11.03 -4.96 -6.13
CA ILE A 7 -10.07 -4.52 -5.13
C ILE A 7 -10.65 -3.31 -4.41
N ILE A 8 -10.77 -3.38 -3.09
CA ILE A 8 -11.31 -2.27 -2.28
C ILE A 8 -10.14 -1.53 -1.64
N GLY A 9 -9.90 -0.29 -2.07
CA GLY A 9 -8.81 0.59 -1.62
C GLY A 9 -7.71 0.76 -2.66
N ALA A 10 -7.40 2.02 -3.02
CA ALA A 10 -6.29 2.42 -3.89
C ALA A 10 -5.08 2.94 -3.11
N GLY A 11 -4.82 2.37 -1.93
CA GLY A 11 -3.52 2.49 -1.26
C GLY A 11 -2.44 1.65 -1.97
N PRO A 12 -1.18 1.67 -1.48
CA PRO A 12 -0.09 0.92 -2.10
C PRO A 12 -0.40 -0.58 -2.25
N SER A 13 -1.09 -1.20 -1.28
CA SER A 13 -1.47 -2.61 -1.36
C SER A 13 -2.41 -2.92 -2.53
N GLY A 14 -3.50 -2.17 -2.68
CA GLY A 14 -4.48 -2.40 -3.75
C GLY A 14 -3.95 -2.02 -5.13
N LEU A 15 -3.16 -0.95 -5.21
CA LEU A 15 -2.51 -0.53 -6.45
C LEU A 15 -1.46 -1.55 -6.91
N LEU A 16 -0.61 -2.04 -6.02
CA LEU A 16 0.42 -3.04 -6.34
C LEU A 16 -0.22 -4.37 -6.76
N LEU A 17 -1.20 -4.86 -6.00
CA LEU A 17 -1.95 -6.06 -6.36
C LEU A 17 -2.61 -5.90 -7.73
N GLY A 18 -3.29 -4.77 -7.95
CA GLY A 18 -3.93 -4.48 -9.23
C GLY A 18 -2.94 -4.45 -10.39
N GLN A 19 -1.74 -3.89 -10.20
CA GLN A 19 -0.72 -3.84 -11.25
C GLN A 19 -0.16 -5.23 -11.57
N LEU A 20 0.15 -6.04 -10.56
CA LEU A 20 0.63 -7.43 -10.74
C LEU A 20 -0.42 -8.29 -11.47
N LEU A 21 -1.67 -8.22 -11.04
CA LEU A 21 -2.78 -8.95 -11.68
C LEU A 21 -3.01 -8.49 -13.12
N HIS A 22 -2.91 -7.18 -13.37
CA HIS A 22 -3.00 -6.64 -14.74
C HIS A 22 -1.89 -7.19 -15.64
N ASN A 23 -0.64 -7.20 -15.16
CA ASN A 23 0.50 -7.74 -15.90
C ASN A 23 0.33 -9.25 -16.20
N ALA A 24 -0.39 -9.98 -15.33
CA ALA A 24 -0.75 -11.38 -15.52
C ALA A 24 -1.99 -11.60 -16.42
N GLY A 25 -2.61 -10.54 -16.96
CA GLY A 25 -3.80 -10.63 -17.81
C GLY A 25 -5.12 -10.83 -17.04
N ILE A 26 -5.14 -10.57 -15.73
CA ILE A 26 -6.33 -10.69 -14.89
C ILE A 26 -7.02 -9.34 -14.79
N HIS A 27 -8.31 -9.29 -15.15
CA HIS A 27 -9.10 -8.07 -15.13
C HIS A 27 -9.47 -7.68 -13.71
N THR A 28 -9.12 -6.45 -13.33
CA THR A 28 -9.37 -5.92 -11.98
C THR A 28 -10.01 -4.55 -12.02
N VAL A 29 -10.86 -4.26 -11.02
CA VAL A 29 -11.40 -2.93 -10.76
C VAL A 29 -11.02 -2.53 -9.34
N ILE A 30 -10.41 -1.36 -9.18
CA ILE A 30 -10.13 -0.79 -7.85
C ILE A 30 -11.24 0.22 -7.48
N LEU A 31 -11.79 0.10 -6.28
CA LEU A 31 -12.75 1.05 -5.71
C LEU A 31 -12.08 1.82 -4.57
N GLU A 32 -12.01 3.15 -4.66
CA GLU A 32 -11.39 3.99 -3.64
C GLU A 32 -12.36 5.07 -3.15
N ARG A 33 -12.48 5.17 -1.83
CA ARG A 33 -13.39 6.11 -1.19
C ARG A 33 -12.95 7.56 -1.35
N GLN A 34 -11.64 7.78 -1.32
CA GLN A 34 -11.03 9.10 -1.33
C GLN A 34 -10.71 9.57 -2.75
N THR A 35 -10.30 10.82 -2.88
CA THR A 35 -9.80 11.35 -4.16
C THR A 35 -8.35 10.93 -4.41
N PRO A 36 -7.88 10.94 -5.67
CA PRO A 36 -6.47 10.72 -5.98
C PRO A 36 -5.52 11.63 -5.19
N GLN A 37 -5.90 12.91 -5.04
CA GLN A 37 -5.11 13.91 -4.32
C GLN A 37 -5.04 13.61 -2.82
N TYR A 38 -6.14 13.15 -2.23
CA TYR A 38 -6.14 12.75 -0.82
C TYR A 38 -5.22 11.55 -0.58
N VAL A 39 -5.26 10.54 -1.47
CA VAL A 39 -4.40 9.36 -1.38
C VAL A 39 -2.92 9.75 -1.47
N LEU A 40 -2.55 10.59 -2.45
CA LEU A 40 -1.19 11.09 -2.63
C LEU A 40 -0.70 12.01 -1.50
N GLY A 41 -1.61 12.67 -0.78
CA GLY A 41 -1.27 13.56 0.34
C GLY A 41 -0.86 12.85 1.63
N ARG A 42 -0.90 11.51 1.69
CA ARG A 42 -0.62 10.77 2.94
C ARG A 42 0.86 10.44 3.08
N ILE A 43 1.60 11.30 3.76
CA ILE A 43 2.97 10.99 4.22
C ILE A 43 2.91 9.81 5.20
N ARG A 44 3.64 8.73 4.88
CA ARG A 44 3.63 7.45 5.60
C ARG A 44 5.03 6.82 5.57
N ALA A 45 5.16 5.55 5.15
CA ALA A 45 6.42 4.83 5.18
C ALA A 45 7.50 5.53 4.34
N GLY A 46 8.74 5.46 4.82
CA GLY A 46 9.92 5.95 4.12
C GLY A 46 10.95 4.86 3.82
N ILE A 47 10.76 3.64 4.32
CA ILE A 47 11.72 2.53 4.20
C ILE A 47 11.02 1.35 3.54
N LEU A 48 11.63 0.83 2.48
CA LEU A 48 11.21 -0.36 1.76
C LEU A 48 12.20 -1.50 2.03
N GLU A 49 11.68 -2.66 2.39
CA GLU A 49 12.48 -3.89 2.47
C GLU A 49 12.79 -4.42 1.07
N SER A 50 13.88 -5.20 0.95
CA SER A 50 14.30 -5.85 -0.30
C SER A 50 13.15 -6.55 -1.04
N GLY A 51 12.31 -7.31 -0.34
CA GLY A 51 11.16 -7.97 -0.96
C GLY A 51 10.14 -7.01 -1.58
N THR A 52 9.94 -5.83 -0.98
CA THR A 52 9.04 -4.80 -1.55
C THR A 52 9.68 -4.14 -2.78
N VAL A 53 10.98 -3.86 -2.72
CA VAL A 53 11.76 -3.35 -3.86
C VAL A 53 11.65 -4.31 -5.05
N ASP A 54 11.87 -5.60 -4.82
CA ASP A 54 11.79 -6.62 -5.86
C ASP A 54 10.38 -6.76 -6.42
N LEU A 55 9.35 -6.67 -5.58
CA LEU A 55 7.96 -6.73 -6.03
C LEU A 55 7.55 -5.50 -6.87
N LEU A 56 8.10 -4.31 -6.58
CA LEU A 56 7.89 -3.12 -7.40
C LEU A 56 8.61 -3.24 -8.76
N ARG A 57 9.75 -3.92 -8.82
CA ARG A 57 10.43 -4.27 -10.08
C ARG A 57 9.62 -5.27 -10.89
N GLU A 58 9.10 -6.33 -10.25
CA GLU A 58 8.22 -7.32 -10.89
C GLU A 58 6.94 -6.67 -11.44
N ALA A 59 6.36 -5.73 -10.71
CA ALA A 59 5.21 -4.95 -11.14
C ALA A 59 5.51 -3.97 -12.30
N GLY A 60 6.79 -3.76 -12.63
CA GLY A 60 7.22 -2.87 -13.71
C GLY A 60 7.16 -1.38 -13.37
N VAL A 61 7.19 -1.02 -12.08
CA VAL A 61 7.04 0.37 -11.60
C VAL A 61 8.27 0.91 -10.88
N ALA A 62 9.41 0.23 -11.02
CA ALA A 62 10.62 0.54 -10.27
C ALA A 62 11.48 1.67 -10.84
N GLN A 63 11.21 2.18 -12.04
CA GLN A 63 12.16 3.06 -12.75
C GLN A 63 12.57 4.30 -11.92
N ARG A 64 11.60 5.00 -11.30
CA ARG A 64 11.91 6.17 -10.46
C ARG A 64 12.52 5.75 -9.12
N MET A 65 11.99 4.70 -8.50
CA MET A 65 12.56 4.12 -7.28
C MET A 65 14.05 3.75 -7.45
N ASP A 66 14.44 3.12 -8.55
CA ASP A 66 15.83 2.72 -8.81
C ASP A 66 16.74 3.94 -9.12
N ALA A 67 16.18 5.04 -9.64
CA ALA A 67 16.93 6.25 -9.97
C ALA A 67 17.05 7.23 -8.79
N GLU A 68 16.02 7.33 -7.95
CA GLU A 68 15.86 8.34 -6.91
C GLU A 68 16.02 7.76 -5.49
N GLY A 69 15.84 6.44 -5.32
CA GLY A 69 15.88 5.76 -4.04
C GLY A 69 17.28 5.68 -3.44
N LEU A 70 17.37 5.78 -2.11
CA LEU A 70 18.65 5.72 -1.39
C LEU A 70 18.80 4.34 -0.76
N VAL A 71 19.82 3.59 -1.18
CA VAL A 71 20.10 2.26 -0.61
C VAL A 71 20.89 2.43 0.69
N HIS A 72 20.35 1.87 1.78
CA HIS A 72 20.98 1.86 3.08
C HIS A 72 21.48 0.44 3.39
N HIS A 73 22.79 0.33 3.64
CA HIS A 73 23.46 -0.92 4.02
C HIS A 73 23.55 -1.11 5.53
N GLY A 74 23.13 -0.11 6.30
CA GLY A 74 23.13 -0.10 7.75
C GLY A 74 22.05 0.80 8.33
N VAL A 75 21.88 0.67 9.63
CA VAL A 75 21.09 1.58 10.48
C VAL A 75 21.87 1.86 11.75
N GLU A 76 21.53 2.95 12.42
CA GLU A 76 22.19 3.34 13.65
C GLU A 76 21.18 3.47 14.80
N PHE A 77 21.55 2.96 15.96
CA PHE A 77 20.80 3.16 17.19
C PHE A 77 21.56 4.15 18.09
N LEU A 78 20.85 5.16 18.60
CA LEU A 78 21.35 6.02 19.65
C LEU A 78 20.71 5.57 20.97
N PHE A 79 21.50 4.97 21.85
CA PHE A 79 21.04 4.47 23.14
C PHE A 79 22.07 4.80 24.22
N ASP A 80 21.62 5.32 25.36
CA ASP A 80 22.47 5.73 26.48
C ASP A 80 23.63 6.66 26.08
N GLY A 81 23.34 7.61 25.17
CA GLY A 81 24.34 8.54 24.63
C GLY A 81 25.39 7.90 23.70
N GLN A 82 25.24 6.62 23.36
CA GLN A 82 26.14 5.89 22.48
C GLN A 82 25.51 5.61 21.12
N ARG A 83 26.34 5.76 20.09
CA ARG A 83 26.04 5.47 18.70
C ARG A 83 26.41 4.02 18.40
N VAL A 84 25.43 3.19 18.07
CA VAL A 84 25.58 1.76 17.78
C VAL A 84 25.21 1.50 16.33
N PRO A 85 26.19 1.44 15.41
CA PRO A 85 25.94 1.09 14.03
C PRO A 85 25.62 -0.40 13.89
N VAL A 86 24.68 -0.74 13.01
CA VAL A 86 24.30 -2.10 12.66
C VAL A 86 24.46 -2.26 11.15
N ALA A 87 25.49 -3.00 10.74
CA ALA A 87 25.77 -3.29 9.34
C ALA A 87 24.79 -4.34 8.80
N LEU A 88 23.61 -3.91 8.32
CA LEU A 88 22.56 -4.79 7.82
C LEU A 88 23.09 -5.73 6.74
N SER A 89 23.79 -5.21 5.73
CA SER A 89 24.26 -6.06 4.63
C SER A 89 25.26 -7.12 5.04
N GLU A 90 26.12 -6.84 6.02
CA GLU A 90 27.06 -7.84 6.54
C GLU A 90 26.34 -8.92 7.37
N LEU A 91 25.32 -8.53 8.13
CA LEU A 91 24.60 -9.40 9.04
C LEU A 91 23.45 -10.19 8.37
N THR A 92 23.10 -9.87 7.13
CA THR A 92 21.91 -10.41 6.44
C THR A 92 22.21 -10.93 5.04
N ASP A 93 23.43 -11.43 4.81
CA ASP A 93 23.87 -12.02 3.54
C ASP A 93 23.71 -11.06 2.34
N GLY A 94 24.10 -9.80 2.53
CA GLY A 94 24.12 -8.77 1.49
C GLY A 94 22.80 -8.01 1.31
N LYS A 95 21.76 -8.28 2.10
CA LYS A 95 20.50 -7.53 1.99
C LYS A 95 20.64 -6.09 2.48
N SER A 96 19.80 -5.22 1.94
CA SER A 96 19.73 -3.80 2.30
C SER A 96 18.28 -3.36 2.37
N VAL A 97 18.08 -2.13 2.83
CA VAL A 97 16.78 -1.44 2.75
C VAL A 97 16.92 -0.23 1.83
N MET A 98 15.80 0.23 1.29
CA MET A 98 15.78 1.41 0.43
C MET A 98 14.92 2.50 1.07
N VAL A 99 15.45 3.71 1.15
CA VAL A 99 14.67 4.90 1.48
C VAL A 99 14.01 5.40 0.21
N TYR A 100 12.70 5.21 0.12
CA TYR A 100 11.86 5.74 -0.94
C TYR A 100 10.45 5.96 -0.39
N GLY A 101 9.96 7.19 -0.48
CA GLY A 101 8.72 7.59 0.18
C GLY A 101 7.50 6.84 -0.35
N GLN A 102 6.59 6.42 0.54
CA GLN A 102 5.35 5.75 0.15
C GLN A 102 4.50 6.60 -0.81
N THR A 103 4.55 7.92 -0.70
CA THR A 103 3.87 8.83 -1.65
C THR A 103 4.40 8.67 -3.06
N GLU A 104 5.70 8.43 -3.22
CA GLU A 104 6.33 8.22 -4.53
C GLU A 104 6.00 6.83 -5.07
N VAL A 105 6.08 5.78 -4.25
CA VAL A 105 5.59 4.44 -4.63
C VAL A 105 4.14 4.48 -5.10
N THR A 106 3.28 5.20 -4.36
CA THR A 106 1.86 5.34 -4.70
C THR A 106 1.68 6.11 -6.00
N ARG A 107 2.46 7.18 -6.22
CA ARG A 107 2.44 7.96 -7.46
C ARG A 107 2.82 7.11 -8.66
N ASP A 108 3.89 6.33 -8.55
CA ASP A 108 4.38 5.47 -9.64
C ASP A 108 3.36 4.39 -10.00
N LEU A 109 2.76 3.76 -8.99
CA LEU A 109 1.69 2.79 -9.21
C LEU A 109 0.42 3.40 -9.82
N MET A 110 0.01 4.60 -9.37
CA MET A 110 -1.12 5.31 -9.96
C MET A 110 -0.86 5.69 -11.42
N ALA A 111 0.37 6.11 -11.75
CA ALA A 111 0.79 6.42 -13.11
C ALA A 111 0.77 5.18 -14.00
N ALA A 112 1.35 4.07 -13.53
CA ALA A 112 1.35 2.79 -14.24
C ALA A 112 -0.07 2.27 -14.49
N ARG A 113 -0.94 2.36 -13.48
CA ARG A 113 -2.34 1.96 -13.60
C ARG A 113 -3.07 2.82 -14.63
N THR A 114 -2.86 4.14 -14.61
CA THR A 114 -3.43 5.07 -15.61
C THR A 114 -2.95 4.72 -17.02
N ALA A 115 -1.66 4.46 -17.20
CA ALA A 115 -1.07 4.09 -18.49
C ALA A 115 -1.61 2.75 -19.01
N SER A 116 -1.92 1.80 -18.11
CA SER A 116 -2.53 0.52 -18.47
C SER A 116 -4.00 0.62 -18.91
N GLY A 117 -4.68 1.72 -18.59
CA GLY A 117 -6.12 1.89 -18.81
C GLY A 117 -7.00 1.03 -17.88
N ALA A 118 -6.41 0.28 -16.94
CA ALA A 118 -7.17 -0.54 -16.01
C ALA A 118 -7.92 0.33 -14.98
N PRO A 119 -9.21 0.04 -14.70
CA PRO A 119 -10.08 0.98 -14.01
C PRO A 119 -9.74 1.16 -12.52
N ILE A 120 -9.85 2.41 -12.08
CA ILE A 120 -10.03 2.80 -10.68
C ILE A 120 -11.25 3.72 -10.61
N VAL A 121 -12.17 3.45 -9.69
CA VAL A 121 -13.31 4.33 -9.39
C VAL A 121 -13.01 5.03 -8.06
N TYR A 122 -12.68 6.31 -8.13
CA TYR A 122 -12.42 7.16 -6.95
C TYR A 122 -13.70 7.83 -6.44
N GLY A 123 -13.66 8.32 -5.20
CA GLY A 123 -14.76 9.08 -4.61
C GLY A 123 -16.01 8.25 -4.34
N VAL A 124 -15.88 6.92 -4.25
CA VAL A 124 -17.04 6.06 -3.96
C VAL A 124 -17.40 6.10 -2.48
N SER A 125 -18.67 5.89 -2.15
CA SER A 125 -19.10 5.73 -0.75
C SER A 125 -19.98 4.49 -0.60
N GLU A 126 -20.33 4.16 0.64
CA GLU A 126 -21.27 3.06 0.95
C GLU A 126 -20.89 1.73 0.29
N VAL A 127 -19.57 1.46 0.21
CA VAL A 127 -19.06 0.19 -0.30
C VAL A 127 -19.56 -0.92 0.60
N ALA A 128 -20.24 -1.92 0.02
CA ALA A 128 -20.73 -3.09 0.74
C ALA A 128 -20.44 -4.36 -0.06
N ILE A 129 -19.97 -5.37 0.64
CA ILE A 129 -19.67 -6.70 0.11
C ILE A 129 -20.87 -7.61 0.33
N HIS A 130 -21.28 -8.31 -0.72
CA HIS A 130 -22.41 -9.24 -0.71
C HIS A 130 -21.98 -10.62 -1.18
N ASP A 131 -22.61 -11.64 -0.62
CA ASP A 131 -22.47 -13.03 -1.05
C ASP A 131 -21.01 -13.53 -1.12
N ALA A 132 -20.17 -13.09 -0.17
CA ALA A 132 -18.73 -13.37 -0.13
C ALA A 132 -18.37 -14.87 -0.06
N LYS A 133 -19.32 -15.74 0.32
CA LYS A 133 -19.15 -17.21 0.36
C LYS A 133 -19.68 -17.92 -0.90
N SER A 134 -20.23 -17.18 -1.86
CA SER A 134 -20.77 -17.73 -3.10
C SER A 134 -19.72 -17.72 -4.22
N ASP A 135 -20.03 -18.40 -5.33
CA ASP A 135 -19.21 -18.36 -6.55
C ASP A 135 -19.35 -17.05 -7.36
N ARG A 136 -20.21 -16.12 -6.91
CA ARG A 136 -20.51 -14.85 -7.59
C ARG A 136 -20.68 -13.71 -6.58
N PRO A 137 -19.64 -13.37 -5.80
CA PRO A 137 -19.73 -12.26 -4.88
C PRO A 137 -19.96 -10.95 -5.66
N THR A 138 -20.58 -9.98 -4.98
CA THR A 138 -20.80 -8.65 -5.58
C THR A 138 -20.44 -7.54 -4.61
N VAL A 139 -20.02 -6.40 -5.16
CA VAL A 139 -19.76 -5.18 -4.42
C VAL A 139 -20.72 -4.10 -4.89
N THR A 140 -21.47 -3.50 -3.97
CA THR A 140 -22.26 -2.30 -4.24
C THR A 140 -21.53 -1.08 -3.70
N TYR A 141 -21.68 0.06 -4.35
CA TYR A 141 -21.12 1.33 -3.91
C TYR A 141 -21.91 2.49 -4.52
N LEU A 142 -21.87 3.65 -3.88
CA LEU A 142 -22.39 4.90 -4.43
C LEU A 142 -21.29 5.60 -5.22
N SER A 143 -21.61 6.06 -6.42
CA SER A 143 -20.73 6.89 -7.25
C SER A 143 -21.58 7.98 -7.92
N GLU A 144 -21.18 9.24 -7.75
CA GLU A 144 -21.89 10.40 -8.34
C GLU A 144 -23.40 10.44 -8.00
N GLY A 145 -23.79 9.90 -6.84
CA GLY A 145 -25.19 9.84 -6.39
C GLY A 145 -25.97 8.62 -6.90
N GLU A 146 -25.37 7.75 -7.70
CA GLU A 146 -25.98 6.53 -8.21
C GLU A 146 -25.44 5.27 -7.51
N THR A 147 -26.35 4.36 -7.15
CA THR A 147 -25.95 3.05 -6.63
C THR A 147 -25.46 2.18 -7.78
N CYS A 148 -24.19 1.84 -7.74
CA CYS A 148 -23.51 0.99 -8.69
C CYS A 148 -23.34 -0.42 -8.12
N ARG A 149 -23.29 -1.41 -9.03
CA ARG A 149 -23.01 -2.81 -8.71
C ARG A 149 -21.86 -3.35 -9.56
N LEU A 150 -20.91 -4.00 -8.89
CA LEU A 150 -19.78 -4.70 -9.47
C LEU A 150 -19.89 -6.19 -9.17
N GLU A 151 -19.98 -7.00 -10.23
CA GLU A 151 -19.87 -8.45 -10.15
C GLU A 151 -18.40 -8.87 -10.32
N CYS A 152 -17.94 -9.80 -9.50
CA CYS A 152 -16.57 -10.31 -9.51
C CYS A 152 -16.53 -11.79 -9.11
N ASP A 153 -15.39 -12.43 -9.38
CA ASP A 153 -15.09 -13.78 -8.94
C ASP A 153 -14.43 -13.75 -7.54
N PHE A 154 -13.57 -12.75 -7.28
CA PHE A 154 -12.93 -12.54 -5.97
C PHE A 154 -12.96 -11.08 -5.51
N ILE A 155 -12.81 -10.88 -4.20
CA ILE A 155 -12.70 -9.57 -3.57
C ILE A 155 -11.42 -9.50 -2.75
N ALA A 156 -10.58 -8.51 -3.04
CA ALA A 156 -9.39 -8.18 -2.26
C ALA A 156 -9.64 -6.94 -1.39
N GLY A 157 -9.64 -7.14 -0.07
CA GLY A 157 -9.73 -6.04 0.90
C GLY A 157 -8.38 -5.36 1.12
N CYS A 158 -8.18 -4.20 0.50
CA CYS A 158 -6.96 -3.39 0.59
C CYS A 158 -7.24 -1.98 1.16
N ASP A 159 -8.30 -1.86 1.96
CA ASP A 159 -8.95 -0.61 2.40
C ASP A 159 -8.48 -0.12 3.78
N GLY A 160 -7.38 -0.70 4.26
CA GLY A 160 -6.68 -0.29 5.47
C GLY A 160 -7.44 -0.60 6.77
N PHE A 161 -6.94 -0.05 7.88
CA PHE A 161 -7.41 -0.46 9.21
C PHE A 161 -8.91 -0.16 9.46
N HIS A 162 -9.47 0.88 8.86
CA HIS A 162 -10.90 1.23 8.99
C HIS A 162 -11.72 0.86 7.75
N GLY A 163 -11.19 -0.03 6.92
CA GLY A 163 -11.85 -0.56 5.74
C GLY A 163 -13.12 -1.33 6.05
N VAL A 164 -14.00 -1.46 5.04
CA VAL A 164 -15.23 -2.24 5.13
C VAL A 164 -14.93 -3.73 5.07
N SER A 165 -13.89 -4.13 4.34
CA SER A 165 -13.61 -5.52 4.00
C SER A 165 -13.47 -6.41 5.23
N ARG A 166 -12.69 -5.96 6.23
CA ARG A 166 -12.54 -6.70 7.51
C ARG A 166 -13.85 -6.76 8.30
N GLN A 167 -14.67 -5.72 8.24
CA GLN A 167 -15.95 -5.64 8.97
C GLN A 167 -17.04 -6.50 8.34
N SER A 168 -16.92 -6.83 7.05
CA SER A 168 -17.81 -7.75 6.34
C SER A 168 -17.60 -9.22 6.72
N ILE A 169 -16.53 -9.54 7.46
CA ILE A 169 -16.27 -10.88 7.96
C ILE A 169 -16.97 -11.07 9.31
N PRO A 170 -17.78 -12.13 9.52
CA PRO A 170 -18.42 -12.41 10.79
C PRO A 170 -17.43 -12.46 11.95
N ALA A 171 -17.74 -11.78 13.05
CA ALA A 171 -16.82 -11.63 14.19
C ALA A 171 -16.51 -12.96 14.89
N ASP A 172 -17.42 -13.94 14.81
CA ASP A 172 -17.30 -15.26 15.41
C ASP A 172 -16.25 -16.15 14.75
N ILE A 173 -15.84 -15.83 13.52
CA ILE A 173 -14.77 -16.53 12.81
C ILE A 173 -13.44 -15.75 12.80
N LEU A 174 -13.41 -14.55 13.39
CA LEU A 174 -12.21 -13.73 13.51
C LEU A 174 -11.54 -13.96 14.87
N LYS A 175 -10.21 -14.00 14.85
CA LYS A 175 -9.40 -13.93 16.07
C LYS A 175 -8.48 -12.71 15.98
N THR A 176 -8.70 -11.75 16.88
CA THR A 176 -7.95 -10.49 16.92
C THR A 176 -6.87 -10.53 17.99
N TYR A 177 -5.70 -10.00 17.65
CA TYR A 177 -4.61 -9.74 18.59
C TYR A 177 -4.23 -8.27 18.46
N GLU A 178 -4.30 -7.53 19.56
CA GLU A 178 -4.06 -6.09 19.57
C GLU A 178 -3.20 -5.70 20.78
N SER A 179 -2.27 -4.78 20.55
CA SER A 179 -1.46 -4.15 21.59
C SER A 179 -1.36 -2.67 21.29
N VAL A 180 -1.86 -1.84 22.21
CA VAL A 180 -1.83 -0.38 22.09
C VAL A 180 -0.74 0.16 23.03
N TRP A 181 0.20 0.89 22.47
CA TRP A 181 1.31 1.49 23.23
C TRP A 181 0.90 2.83 23.84
N PRO A 182 1.32 3.17 25.07
CA PRO A 182 0.89 4.40 25.77
C PRO A 182 1.66 5.65 25.29
N PHE A 183 2.03 5.72 24.02
CA PHE A 183 2.73 6.84 23.39
C PHE A 183 2.47 6.85 21.87
N GLY A 184 2.84 7.94 21.20
CA GLY A 184 2.77 8.07 19.74
C GLY A 184 4.00 8.79 19.20
N TRP A 185 4.14 8.81 17.87
CA TRP A 185 5.24 9.49 17.19
C TRP A 185 4.74 10.80 16.55
N LEU A 186 5.45 11.89 16.83
CA LEU A 186 5.31 13.16 16.12
C LEU A 186 6.29 13.16 14.95
N GLY A 187 5.77 13.03 13.72
CA GLY A 187 6.58 13.12 12.50
C GLY A 187 6.65 14.55 11.96
N LEU A 188 7.82 14.96 11.50
CA LEU A 188 8.05 16.23 10.79
C LEU A 188 8.80 15.94 9.49
N LEU A 189 8.25 16.42 8.38
CA LEU A 189 8.91 16.38 7.07
C LEU A 189 9.45 17.78 6.75
N ALA A 190 10.72 17.86 6.35
CA ALA A 190 11.38 19.11 6.00
C ALA A 190 12.17 18.95 4.69
N ASP A 191 12.17 19.99 3.87
CA ASP A 191 12.99 20.06 2.66
C ASP A 191 14.41 20.53 3.03
N THR A 192 15.14 19.63 3.69
CA THR A 192 16.50 19.86 4.19
C THR A 192 17.33 18.60 4.02
N PRO A 193 18.65 18.71 3.79
CA PRO A 193 19.52 17.53 3.75
C PRO A 193 19.42 16.69 5.03
N PRO A 194 19.45 15.35 4.93
CA PRO A 194 19.45 14.48 6.11
C PRO A 194 20.71 14.71 6.94
N VAL A 195 20.59 14.60 8.26
CA VAL A 195 21.71 14.79 9.20
C VAL A 195 22.74 13.64 9.15
N ASN A 196 22.35 12.48 8.63
CA ASN A 196 23.18 11.28 8.53
C ASN A 196 22.86 10.56 7.21
N PRO A 197 23.86 9.99 6.51
CA PRO A 197 23.63 9.13 5.36
C PRO A 197 22.82 7.86 5.69
N GLU A 198 22.87 7.37 6.92
CA GLU A 198 22.06 6.24 7.38
C GLU A 198 20.92 6.67 8.30
N LEU A 199 19.92 5.80 8.43
CA LEU A 199 18.78 6.04 9.28
C LEU A 199 19.16 5.86 10.76
N ILE A 200 18.73 6.80 11.60
CA ILE A 200 18.96 6.78 13.05
C ILE A 200 17.65 6.44 13.77
N TYR A 201 17.71 5.50 14.70
CA TYR A 201 16.68 5.24 15.72
C TYR A 201 17.18 5.74 17.08
N ALA A 202 16.35 6.47 17.81
CA ALA A 202 16.68 7.06 19.12
C ALA A 202 15.51 6.90 20.10
#